data_AF-A0A140FWN1-F1
#
_entry.id   AF-A0A140FWN1-F1
#
_cell.length_a   1.000
_cell.length_b   1.000
_cell.length_c   1.000
_cell.angle_alpha   90.00
_cell.angle_beta   90.00
_cell.angle_gamma   90.00
#
_symmetry.space_group_name_H-M   'P 1'
#
loop_
_entity.id
_entity.type
_entity.pdbx_description
1 polymer ?
#
loop_
_entity_poly.entity_id
_entity_poly.type
_entity_poly.pdbx_seq_one_letter_code
_entity_poly.pdbx_strand_id
1 'polypeptide(L)' 'MTELAPIKEAVATYTSRAAEKLRAQQSLCKRLRVSIRTGQFNPNEAKYANGILVDLPYATDDTRLLTKAA' A
#
# COMPACT_ATOMS: atom_id res chain seq x y z
N MET A 1 13.38 -9.07 14.67
CA MET A 1 12.64 -7.81 14.90
C MET A 1 11.38 -7.85 14.04
N THR A 2 10.22 -8.09 14.64
CA THR A 2 8.92 -8.17 13.97
C THR A 2 8.09 -6.93 14.33
N GLU A 3 8.67 -5.75 14.12
CA GLU A 3 7.95 -4.49 14.39
C GLU A 3 7.06 -4.15 13.21
N LEU A 4 5.74 -4.18 13.45
CA LEU A 4 4.71 -3.82 12.46
C LEU A 4 4.64 -2.30 12.23
N ALA A 5 5.16 -1.49 13.14
CA ALA A 5 5.15 -0.03 13.08
C ALA A 5 5.82 0.54 11.81
N PRO A 6 7.09 0.20 11.50
CA PRO A 6 7.76 0.72 10.30
C PRO A 6 7.07 0.29 9.00
N ILE A 7 6.45 -0.91 8.97
CA ILE A 7 5.70 -1.39 7.81
C ILE A 7 4.44 -0.53 7.61
N LYS A 8 3.72 -0.21 8.69
CA LYS A 8 2.53 0.66 8.63
C LYS A 8 2.89 2.08 8.16
N GLU A 9 3.97 2.65 8.66
CA GLU A 9 4.45 3.97 8.23
C GLU A 9 4.86 3.99 6.76
N ALA A 10 5.57 2.94 6.30
CA ALA A 10 5.92 2.78 4.91
C ALA A 10 4.65 2.72 4.03
N VAL A 11 3.68 1.87 4.38
CA VAL A 11 2.41 1.76 3.66
C VAL A 11 1.68 3.11 3.61
N ALA A 12 1.55 3.82 4.74
CA ALA A 12 0.90 5.13 4.78
C ALA A 12 1.59 6.16 3.88
N THR A 13 2.92 6.16 3.84
CA THR A 13 3.74 7.05 3.01
C THR A 13 3.55 6.75 1.52
N TYR A 14 3.60 5.48 1.12
CA TYR A 14 3.39 5.08 -0.26
C TYR A 14 1.97 5.37 -0.74
N THR A 15 0.97 5.10 0.10
CA THR A 15 -0.44 5.39 -0.21
C THR A 15 -0.68 6.89 -0.38
N SER A 16 -0.04 7.73 0.43
CA SER A 16 -0.12 9.19 0.30
C SER A 16 0.47 9.68 -1.03
N ARG A 17 1.65 9.19 -1.41
CA ARG A 17 2.28 9.52 -2.70
C ARG A 17 1.47 9.02 -3.89
N ALA A 18 0.84 7.84 -3.78
CA ALA A 18 -0.03 7.31 -4.82
C ALA A 18 -1.29 8.19 -5.00
N ALA A 19 -1.90 8.62 -3.89
CA ALA A 19 -3.04 9.53 -3.92
C ALA A 19 -2.67 10.91 -4.51
N GLU A 20 -1.50 11.46 -4.21
CA GLU A 20 -1.01 12.69 -4.85
C GLU A 20 -0.90 12.55 -6.37
N LYS A 21 -0.37 11.43 -6.87
CA LYS A 21 -0.29 11.16 -8.31
C LYS A 21 -1.68 11.03 -8.95
N LEU A 22 -2.61 10.38 -8.26
CA LEU A 22 -4.00 10.26 -8.72
C LEU A 22 -4.67 11.63 -8.85
N ARG A 23 -4.52 12.50 -7.84
CA ARG A 23 -5.02 13.88 -7.86
C ARG A 23 -4.40 14.71 -8.97
N ALA A 24 -3.09 14.59 -9.19
CA ALA A 24 -2.40 15.28 -10.28
C ALA A 24 -2.91 14.83 -11.67
N GLN A 25 -3.34 13.58 -11.79
CA GLN A 25 -3.94 13.02 -13.01
C GLN A 25 -5.46 13.23 -13.09
N GLN A 26 -6.07 13.92 -12.12
CA GLN A 26 -7.53 14.09 -11.98
C GLN A 26 -8.29 12.75 -12.06
N SER A 27 -7.70 11.68 -11.52
CA SER A 27 -8.23 10.32 -11.60
C SER A 27 -8.61 9.80 -10.22
N LEU A 28 -9.59 8.90 -10.18
CA LEU A 28 -10.12 8.30 -8.95
C LEU A 28 -9.63 6.86 -8.81
N CYS A 29 -9.29 6.45 -7.60
CA CYS A 29 -8.90 5.07 -7.33
C CYS A 29 -10.12 4.26 -6.87
N LYS A 30 -10.41 3.16 -7.59
CA LYS A 30 -11.40 2.18 -7.16
C LYS A 30 -10.77 0.98 -6.45
N ARG A 31 -9.50 0.67 -6.73
CA ARG A 31 -8.85 -0.56 -6.29
C ARG A 31 -7.41 -0.31 -5.90
N LEU A 32 -7.05 -0.66 -4.67
CA LEU A 32 -5.70 -0.55 -4.13
C LEU A 32 -5.10 -1.96 -3.98
N ARG A 33 -3.82 -2.12 -4.33
CA ARG A 33 -3.09 -3.38 -4.11
C ARG A 33 -1.88 -3.10 -3.23
N VAL A 34 -1.83 -3.73 -2.06
CA VAL A 34 -0.70 -3.66 -1.14
C VAL A 34 0.03 -4.99 -1.21
N SER A 35 1.32 -4.97 -1.59
CA SER A 35 2.14 -6.18 -1.66
C SER A 35 3.41 -6.02 -0.85
N ILE A 36 3.64 -6.94 0.08
CA ILE A 36 4.86 -7.04 0.87
C ILE A 36 5.69 -8.18 0.29
N ARG A 37 6.96 -7.89 -0.01
CA ARG A 37 7.92 -8.88 -0.48
C ARG A 37 9.20 -8.75 0.34
N THR A 38 9.51 -9.75 1.15
CA THR A 38 10.78 -9.84 1.89
C THR A 38 11.73 -10.84 1.22
N GLY A 39 13.03 -10.72 1.51
CA GLY A 39 14.05 -11.67 1.07
C GLY A 39 14.68 -11.40 -0.30
N GLN A 40 14.81 -10.13 -0.72
CA GLN A 40 15.46 -9.82 -2.01
C GLN A 40 17.00 -9.90 -1.98
N PHE A 41 17.61 -9.89 -0.79
CA PHE A 41 19.07 -9.86 -0.61
C PHE A 41 19.67 -11.07 0.12
N ASN A 42 18.87 -11.90 0.80
CA ASN A 42 19.36 -13.06 1.56
C ASN A 42 18.73 -14.38 1.05
N PRO A 43 19.53 -15.33 0.55
CA PRO A 43 19.04 -16.64 0.07
C PRO A 43 18.45 -17.56 1.15
N ASN A 44 18.77 -17.34 2.43
CA ASN A 44 18.48 -18.27 3.54
C ASN A 44 17.21 -17.93 4.37
N GLU A 45 16.52 -16.84 4.09
CA GLU A 45 15.29 -16.46 4.80
C GLU A 45 14.04 -16.81 4.00
N ALA A 46 12.97 -17.22 4.69
CA ALA A 46 11.69 -17.54 4.07
C ALA A 46 11.16 -16.33 3.29
N LYS A 47 11.08 -16.47 1.96
CA LYS A 47 10.54 -15.44 1.06
C LYS A 47 9.07 -15.20 1.42
N TYR A 48 8.78 -14.11 2.12
CA TYR A 48 7.41 -13.73 2.41
C TYR A 48 6.93 -12.80 1.30
N ALA A 49 6.06 -13.33 0.43
CA ALA A 49 5.35 -12.56 -0.58
C ALA A 49 3.86 -12.66 -0.26
N ASN A 50 3.28 -11.57 0.22
CA ASN A 50 1.84 -11.48 0.43
C ASN A 50 1.30 -10.21 -0.21
N GLY A 51 0.20 -10.34 -0.95
CA GLY A 51 -0.45 -9.25 -1.64
C GLY A 51 -1.93 -9.25 -1.35
N ILE A 52 -2.42 -8.18 -0.76
CA ILE A 52 -3.84 -7.95 -0.55
C ILE A 52 -4.32 -6.94 -1.58
N LEU A 53 -5.52 -7.19 -2.09
CA LEU A 53 -6.22 -6.33 -3.01
C LEU A 53 -7.48 -5.84 -2.33
N VAL A 54 -7.61 -4.52 -2.22
CA VAL A 54 -8.73 -3.88 -1.54
C VAL A 54 -9.52 -3.09 -2.56
N ASP A 55 -10.78 -3.49 -2.74
CA ASP A 55 -11.73 -2.82 -3.62
C ASP A 55 -12.54 -1.83 -2.78
N LEU A 56 -12.59 -0.58 -3.22
CA LEU A 56 -13.36 0.47 -2.58
C LEU A 56 -14.76 0.49 -3.21
N PRO A 57 -15.84 0.55 -2.41
CA PRO A 57 -17.20 0.60 -2.95
C PRO A 57 -17.44 1.86 -3.79
N TYR A 58 -16.68 2.93 -3.53
CA TYR A 58 -16.73 4.19 -4.27
C TYR A 58 -15.32 4.60 -4.71
N ALA A 59 -15.22 5.11 -5.94
CA ALA A 59 -13.95 5.63 -6.44
C ALA A 59 -13.61 6.94 -5.71
N THR A 60 -12.47 6.97 -5.03
CA THR A 60 -12.04 8.11 -4.21
C THR A 60 -10.56 8.41 -4.42
N ASP A 61 -10.20 9.66 -4.18
CA ASP A 61 -8.84 10.20 -4.14
C ASP A 61 -8.46 10.69 -2.73
N ASP A 62 -9.29 10.42 -1.72
CA ASP A 62 -9.00 10.80 -0.33
C ASP A 62 -7.93 9.89 0.26
N THR A 63 -6.82 10.50 0.67
CA THR A 63 -5.70 9.82 1.32
C THR A 63 -6.13 9.10 2.58
N ARG A 64 -7.09 9.64 3.35
CA ARG A 64 -7.55 9.01 4.59
C ARG A 64 -8.30 7.71 4.34
N LEU A 65 -9.14 7.68 3.31
CA LEU A 65 -9.88 6.48 2.91
C LEU A 65 -8.93 5.43 2.32
N LEU A 66 -7.97 5.86 1.50
CA LEU A 66 -6.97 4.98 0.92
C LEU A 66 -6.03 4.38 1.99
N THR A 67 -5.60 5.16 2.97
CA THR A 67 -4.75 4.67 4.07
C THR A 67 -5.50 3.74 5.01
N LYS A 68 -6.80 3.94 5.24
CA LYS A 68 -7.64 3.00 6.01
C LYS A 68 -7.88 1.67 5.28
N ALA A 69 -7.87 1.71 3.95
CA ALA A 69 -8.04 0.55 3.09
C ALA A 69 -6.75 -0.24 2.89
N ALA A 70 -5.59 0.31 3.27
CA ALA A 70 -4.26 -0.31 3.11
C ALA A 70 -3.81 -1.07 4.36
#